data_AF-A0A7W1UQR9-F1
#
_entry.id   AF-A0A7W1UQR9-F1
#
_cell.length_a   1.000
_cell.length_b   1.000
_cell.length_c   1.000
_cell.angle_alpha   90.00
_cell.angle_beta   90.00
_cell.angle_gamma   90.00
#
_symmetry.space_group_name_H-M   'P 1'
#
loop_
_entity.id
_entity.type
_entity.pdbx_description
1 polymer ?
#
loop_
_entity_poly.entity_id
_entity_poly.type
_entity_poly.pdbx_seq_one_letter_code
_entity_poly.pdbx_strand_id
1 'polypeptide(L)'
;MPQEPFPKQIDNTDTIIALATPSGIGAIGVIRLSGSEAIRLVNEVFGGKDLSIQKTHTIHFGTIKDGSLVLDEVLVSLFIGPKSYTK
;
A
#
# COMPACT_ATOMS: atom_id res chain seq x y z
N MET A 1 -30.30 21.00 -1.97
CA MET A 1 -29.16 20.29 -1.37
C MET A 1 -28.77 19.16 -2.31
N PRO A 2 -27.54 19.09 -2.83
CA PRO A 2 -27.09 17.87 -3.50
C PRO A 2 -27.08 16.73 -2.48
N GLN A 3 -27.71 15.62 -2.84
CA GLN A 3 -27.69 14.38 -2.04
C GLN A 3 -26.22 13.94 -1.92
N GLU A 4 -25.75 13.60 -0.72
CA GLU A 4 -24.45 12.94 -0.60
C GLU A 4 -24.49 11.63 -1.40
N PRO A 5 -23.43 11.28 -2.14
CA PRO A 5 -23.40 10.02 -2.86
C PRO A 5 -23.55 8.87 -1.85
N PHE A 6 -24.44 7.93 -2.16
CA PHE A 6 -24.59 6.69 -1.39
C PHE A 6 -23.21 6.04 -1.19
N PRO A 7 -22.92 5.49 0.00
CA PRO A 7 -21.64 4.84 0.26
C PRO A 7 -21.37 3.80 -0.83
N LYS A 8 -20.18 3.88 -1.43
CA LYS A 8 -19.73 2.91 -2.45
C LYS A 8 -19.92 1.51 -1.86
N GLN A 9 -20.63 0.64 -2.58
CA GLN A 9 -20.78 -0.76 -2.20
C GLN A 9 -19.39 -1.38 -2.10
N ILE A 10 -19.04 -1.89 -0.91
CA ILE A 10 -17.74 -2.52 -0.68
C ILE A 10 -17.83 -3.95 -1.18
N ASP A 11 -17.06 -4.25 -2.21
CA ASP A 11 -16.93 -5.59 -2.75
C ASP A 11 -15.71 -6.28 -2.15
N ASN A 12 -15.74 -7.61 -2.02
CA ASN A 12 -14.60 -8.40 -1.50
C ASN A 12 -13.33 -8.31 -2.38
N THR A 13 -13.42 -7.66 -3.54
CA THR A 13 -12.31 -7.41 -4.47
C THR A 13 -11.74 -6.00 -4.37
N ASP A 14 -12.34 -5.12 -3.57
CA ASP A 14 -11.81 -3.78 -3.35
C ASP A 14 -10.40 -3.85 -2.74
N THR A 15 -9.56 -2.88 -3.09
CA THR A 15 -8.24 -2.77 -2.49
C THR A 15 -8.36 -2.16 -1.10
N ILE A 16 -7.88 -2.90 -0.10
CA ILE A 16 -7.96 -2.53 1.31
C ILE A 16 -6.58 -2.13 1.85
N ILE A 17 -6.58 -1.30 2.89
CA ILE A 17 -5.38 -0.85 3.62
C ILE A 17 -5.64 -0.88 5.13
N ALA A 18 -4.66 -1.33 5.91
CA ALA A 18 -4.73 -1.27 7.37
C ALA A 18 -3.34 -1.29 8.01
N LEU A 19 -3.26 -0.82 9.26
CA LEU A 19 -2.12 -1.10 10.14
C LEU A 19 -2.08 -2.62 10.41
N ALA A 20 -0.92 -3.22 10.19
CA ALA A 20 -0.63 -4.62 10.48
C ALA A 20 0.13 -4.81 11.80
N THR A 21 0.59 -3.71 12.41
CA THR A 21 1.21 -3.68 13.74
C THR A 21 0.27 -3.06 14.78
N PRO A 22 0.36 -3.44 16.07
CA PRO A 22 -0.38 -2.79 17.15
C PRO A 22 -0.10 -1.29 17.26
N SER A 23 -1.06 -0.53 17.77
CA SER A 23 -0.87 0.88 18.12
C SER A 23 0.12 1.04 19.27
N GLY A 24 0.99 2.04 19.20
CA GLY A 24 1.95 2.36 20.24
C GLY A 24 3.30 2.80 19.68
N ILE A 25 4.27 2.98 20.57
CA ILE A 25 5.65 3.32 20.20
C ILE A 25 6.40 2.01 19.95
N GLY A 26 6.95 1.88 18.74
CA GLY A 26 7.78 0.76 18.33
C GLY A 26 8.84 1.22 17.32
N ALA A 27 9.87 0.40 17.11
CA ALA A 27 10.92 0.71 16.13
C ALA A 27 10.42 0.65 14.68
N ILE A 28 9.38 -0.16 14.41
CA ILE A 28 8.82 -0.38 13.08
C ILE A 28 7.29 -0.43 13.20
N GLY A 29 6.61 0.29 12.32
CA GLY A 29 5.19 0.10 12.03
C GLY A 29 5.02 -0.52 10.64
N VAL A 30 3.99 -1.36 10.46
CA VAL A 30 3.67 -1.95 9.15
C VAL A 30 2.28 -1.53 8.75
N ILE A 31 2.15 -0.96 7.55
CA ILE A 31 0.89 -0.74 6.86
C ILE A 31 0.81 -1.75 5.72
N ARG A 32 -0.26 -2.53 5.65
CA ARG A 32 -0.47 -3.55 4.61
C ARG A 32 -1.59 -3.12 3.69
N LEU A 33 -1.32 -3.17 2.39
CA LEU A 33 -2.32 -3.03 1.33
C LEU A 33 -2.54 -4.38 0.63
N SER A 34 -3.77 -4.65 0.22
CA SER A 34 -4.14 -5.87 -0.51
C SER A 34 -5.26 -5.58 -1.50
N GLY A 35 -5.12 -6.09 -2.72
CA GLY A 35 -6.10 -5.94 -3.81
C GLY A 35 -5.41 -5.65 -5.14
N SER A 36 -6.19 -5.60 -6.23
CA SER A 36 -5.66 -5.42 -7.59
C SER A 36 -4.89 -4.10 -7.77
N GLU A 37 -5.28 -3.06 -7.01
CA GLU A 37 -4.69 -1.72 -7.11
C GLU A 37 -3.54 -1.50 -6.13
N ALA A 38 -3.24 -2.46 -5.23
CA ALA A 38 -2.32 -2.23 -4.12
C ALA A 38 -0.92 -1.77 -4.59
N ILE A 39 -0.36 -2.42 -5.61
CA ILE A 39 0.97 -2.04 -6.12
C ILE A 39 0.91 -0.69 -6.82
N ARG A 40 -0.12 -0.43 -7.64
CA ARG A 40 -0.28 0.86 -8.35
C ARG A 40 -0.36 2.02 -7.35
N LEU A 41 -1.23 1.90 -6.36
CA LEU A 41 -1.45 2.95 -5.34
C LEU A 41 -0.18 3.24 -4.53
N VAL A 42 0.58 2.21 -4.13
CA VAL A 42 1.86 2.43 -3.43
C VAL A 42 2.89 3.05 -4.37
N ASN A 43 2.95 2.62 -5.64
CA ASN A 43 3.92 3.12 -6.62
C ASN A 43 3.73 4.62 -6.92
N GLU A 44 2.49 5.13 -6.85
CA GLU A 44 2.18 6.55 -7.06
C GLU A 44 2.81 7.47 -6.00
N VAL A 45 2.97 6.97 -4.77
CA VAL A 45 3.52 7.75 -3.64
C VAL A 45 4.93 7.31 -3.25
N PHE A 46 5.46 6.24 -3.85
CA PHE A 46 6.77 5.69 -3.53
C PHE A 46 7.87 6.34 -4.39
N GLY A 47 8.75 7.09 -3.72
CA GLY A 47 9.99 7.57 -4.30
C GLY A 47 11.07 6.50 -4.23
N GLY A 48 11.21 5.70 -5.28
CA GLY A 48 12.22 4.65 -5.39
C GLY A 48 12.18 3.94 -6.74
N LYS A 49 12.42 2.63 -6.75
CA LYS A 49 12.23 1.80 -7.94
C LYS A 49 10.74 1.75 -8.31
N ASP A 50 10.44 1.68 -9.61
CA ASP A 50 9.09 1.38 -10.08
C ASP A 50 8.69 -0.03 -9.63
N LEU A 51 7.77 -0.11 -8.66
CA LEU A 51 7.29 -1.33 -8.02
C LEU A 51 6.48 -2.20 -8.98
N SER A 52 5.88 -1.63 -10.03
CA SER A 52 5.01 -2.36 -10.97
C SER A 52 5.75 -3.38 -11.82
N ILE A 53 7.06 -3.20 -12.00
CA ILE A 53 7.94 -4.08 -12.80
C ILE A 53 8.82 -4.99 -11.94
N GLN A 54 8.74 -4.89 -10.60
CA GLN A 54 9.57 -5.68 -9.70
C GLN A 54 9.03 -7.10 -9.50
N LYS A 55 9.91 -8.00 -9.09
CA LYS A 55 9.54 -9.39 -8.79
C LYS A 55 8.82 -9.49 -7.45
N THR A 56 7.88 -10.42 -7.35
CA THR A 56 7.29 -10.82 -6.06
C THR A 56 8.36 -11.32 -5.07
N HIS A 57 8.07 -11.24 -3.78
CA HIS A 57 8.94 -11.63 -2.66
C HIS A 57 10.28 -10.89 -2.63
N THR A 58 10.25 -9.60 -2.98
CA THR A 58 11.41 -8.72 -2.88
C THR A 58 11.07 -7.51 -2.01
N ILE A 59 12.13 -6.88 -1.48
CA ILE A 59 12.04 -5.69 -0.63
C ILE A 59 12.76 -4.54 -1.32
N HIS A 60 12.14 -3.37 -1.31
CA HIS A 60 12.67 -2.16 -1.93
C HIS A 60 12.75 -1.02 -0.93
N PHE A 61 13.96 -0.47 -0.79
CA PHE A 61 14.20 0.76 -0.03
C PHE A 61 13.82 1.98 -0.86
N GLY A 62 13.20 2.96 -0.21
CA GLY A 62 12.87 4.25 -0.80
C GLY A 62 12.14 5.14 0.19
N THR A 63 11.32 6.03 -0.33
CA THR A 63 10.61 7.04 0.46
C THR A 63 9.13 7.04 0.13
N ILE A 64 8.27 7.38 1.09
CA ILE A 64 6.87 7.75 0.80
C ILE A 64 6.81 9.27 0.75
N LYS A 65 6.13 9.81 -0.27
CA LYS A 65 6.07 11.25 -0.55
C LYS A 65 4.66 11.75 -0.75
N ASP A 66 4.45 13.01 -0.38
CA ASP A 66 3.32 13.82 -0.80
C ASP A 66 3.84 15.01 -1.63
N GLY A 67 3.74 14.89 -2.95
CA GLY A 67 4.39 15.81 -3.89
C GLY A 67 5.91 15.85 -3.68
N SER A 68 6.44 17.01 -3.28
CA SER A 68 7.87 17.18 -2.98
C SER A 68 8.26 16.86 -1.53
N LEU A 69 7.28 16.69 -0.63
CA LEU A 69 7.53 16.41 0.78
C LEU A 69 7.81 14.91 0.96
N VAL A 70 8.95 14.59 1.58
CA VAL A 70 9.25 13.22 2.04
C VAL A 70 8.60 13.04 3.41
N LEU A 71 7.68 12.07 3.51
CA LEU A 71 6.99 11.74 4.75
C LEU A 71 7.80 10.76 5.60
N ASP A 72 8.37 9.73 4.98
CA ASP A 72 9.16 8.71 5.66
C ASP A 72 10.09 7.94 4.71
N GLU A 73 11.12 7.31 5.28
CA GLU A 73 11.96 6.31 4.62
C GLU A 73 11.43 4.92 4.94
N VAL A 74 11.19 4.11 3.90
CA VAL A 74 10.46 2.85 4.05
C VAL A 74 11.15 1.69 3.34
N LEU A 75 10.78 0.48 3.77
CA LEU A 75 11.00 -0.75 3.04
C LEU A 75 9.65 -1.28 2.54
N VAL A 76 9.50 -1.40 1.22
CA VAL A 76 8.29 -1.94 0.59
C VAL A 76 8.53 -3.41 0.22
N SER A 77 7.75 -4.31 0.83
CA SER A 77 7.76 -5.75 0.51
C SER A 77 6.64 -6.10 -0.47
N LEU A 78 6.97 -6.68 -1.62
CA LEU A 78 6.00 -7.01 -2.67
C LEU A 78 5.56 -8.48 -2.61
N PHE A 79 4.24 -8.72 -2.65
CA PHE A 79 3.64 -10.05 -2.74
C PHE A 79 2.60 -10.07 -3.87
N ILE A 80 3.00 -10.52 -5.05
CA ILE A 80 2.14 -10.60 -6.25
C ILE A 80 1.42 -11.96 -6.28
N GLY A 81 0.09 -11.93 -6.51
CA GLY A 81 -0.76 -13.11 -6.63
C GLY A 81 -0.28 -14.08 -7.73
N PRO A 82 -0.53 -15.40 -7.58
CA PRO A 82 -1.26 -16.06 -6.49
C PRO A 82 -0.38 -16.32 -5.25
N LYS A 83 0.85 -15.81 -5.21
CA LYS A 83 1.80 -16.06 -4.11
C LYS A 83 1.68 -14.95 -3.05
N SER A 84 0.51 -14.82 -2.46
CA SER A 84 0.21 -13.84 -1.41
C SER A 84 -0.72 -14.45 -0.35
N TYR A 85 -0.86 -13.80 0.81
CA TYR A 85 -1.76 -14.26 1.86
C TYR A 85 -3.25 -14.22 1.44
N THR A 86 -3.63 -13.22 0.65
CA THR A 86 -5.02 -12.96 0.23
C THR A 86 -5.38 -13.50 -1.16
N LYS A 87 -4.41 -14.15 -1.84
CA LYS A 87 -4.49 -14.74 -3.20
C LYS A 87 -4.76 -13.74 -4.32
#